data_AF-A0A328E7P7-F1
#
_entry.id   AF-A0A328E7P7-F1
#
_cell.length_a   1.000
_cell.length_b   1.000
_cell.length_c   1.000
_cell.angle_alpha   90.00
_cell.angle_beta   90.00
_cell.angle_gamma   90.00
#
_symmetry.space_group_name_H-M   'P 1'
#
loop_
_entity.id
_entity.type
_entity.pdbx_description
1 polymer ?
#
loop_
_entity_poly.entity_id
_entity_poly.type
_entity_poly.pdbx_seq_one_letter_code
_entity_poly.pdbx_strand_id
1 'polypeptide(L)'
;MATTPGFLTNWPWTPLGSFKVCLIVQFILFWVAHSLYSFVTRDEQERDYTNFMIFPFLLFHFFHNQFWINYSRYRIGKGKNRIIDKPIKFDQVDRESN
;
A
#
# COMPACT_ATOMS: atom_id res chain seq x y z
N MET A 1 -21.29 8.64 -8.39
CA MET A 1 -20.81 7.80 -7.26
C MET A 1 -21.80 6.68 -7.09
N ALA A 2 -21.38 5.41 -7.12
CA ALA A 2 -22.31 4.30 -6.95
C ALA A 2 -22.82 4.31 -5.51
N THR A 3 -24.13 4.52 -5.33
CA THR A 3 -24.79 4.71 -4.04
C THR A 3 -24.93 3.41 -3.24
N THR A 4 -24.63 2.25 -3.84
CA THR A 4 -24.68 0.93 -3.20
C THR A 4 -23.45 0.08 -3.59
N PRO A 5 -22.37 0.10 -2.79
CA PRO A 5 -21.26 -0.83 -2.98
C PRO A 5 -21.72 -2.27 -2.72
N GLY A 6 -21.36 -3.20 -3.59
CA GLY A 6 -21.65 -4.63 -3.43
C GLY A 6 -20.80 -5.29 -2.33
N PHE A 7 -21.10 -6.55 -2.01
CA PHE A 7 -20.46 -7.30 -0.92
C PHE A 7 -18.92 -7.39 -1.02
N LEU A 8 -18.37 -7.32 -2.23
CA LEU A 8 -16.91 -7.33 -2.49
C LEU A 8 -16.33 -5.95 -2.79
N THR A 9 -17.15 -4.90 -2.73
CA THR A 9 -16.69 -3.55 -3.06
C THR A 9 -15.89 -2.93 -1.91
N ASN A 10 -16.16 -3.34 -0.66
CA ASN A 10 -15.36 -2.95 0.50
C ASN A 10 -14.70 -4.17 1.12
N TRP A 11 -13.42 -4.07 1.43
CA TRP A 11 -12.71 -5.14 2.13
C TRP A 11 -13.19 -5.20 3.59
N PRO A 12 -13.30 -6.38 4.23
CA PRO A 12 -13.65 -6.48 5.66
C PRO A 12 -12.78 -5.65 6.60
N TRP A 13 -11.55 -5.28 6.21
CA TRP A 13 -10.64 -4.45 6.99
C TRP A 13 -10.74 -2.94 6.71
N THR A 14 -11.65 -2.52 5.82
CA THR A 14 -11.88 -1.08 5.51
C THR A 14 -12.22 -0.22 6.74
N PRO A 15 -13.02 -0.67 7.74
CA PRO A 15 -13.31 0.16 8.92
C PRO A 15 -12.09 0.43 9.81
N LEU A 16 -11.01 -0.36 9.69
CA LEU A 16 -9.79 -0.13 10.46
C LEU A 16 -8.94 1.03 9.90
N GLY A 17 -9.23 1.54 8.70
CA GLY A 17 -8.55 2.72 8.14
C GLY A 17 -7.02 2.67 8.24
N SER A 18 -6.43 3.75 8.77
CA SER A 18 -4.98 3.88 9.01
C SER A 18 -4.46 3.01 10.16
N PHE A 19 -5.32 2.54 11.05
CA PHE A 19 -4.94 1.72 12.22
C PHE A 19 -4.38 0.36 11.81
N LYS A 20 -4.82 -0.16 10.64
CA LYS A 20 -4.28 -1.39 10.04
C LYS A 20 -2.77 -1.32 9.83
N VAL A 21 -2.25 -0.16 9.41
CA VAL A 21 -0.82 0.04 9.22
C VAL A 21 -0.08 -0.01 10.55
N CYS A 22 -0.64 0.62 11.59
CA CYS A 22 -0.03 0.64 12.92
C CYS A 22 0.12 -0.78 13.51
N LEU A 23 -0.93 -1.60 13.42
CA LEU A 23 -0.90 -2.99 13.90
C LEU A 23 0.13 -3.85 13.15
N ILE A 24 0.16 -3.72 11.82
CA ILE A 24 1.13 -4.45 10.99
C ILE A 24 2.56 -3.99 11.30
N VAL A 25 2.78 -2.68 11.41
CA VAL A 25 4.09 -2.10 11.74
C VAL A 25 4.57 -2.56 13.12
N GLN A 26 3.69 -2.57 14.13
CA GLN A 26 4.01 -3.03 15.48
C GLN A 26 4.43 -4.51 15.48
N PHE A 27 3.69 -5.35 14.77
CA PHE A 27 3.97 -6.79 14.67
C PHE A 27 5.30 -7.05 13.95
N ILE A 28 5.56 -6.35 12.85
CA ILE A 28 6.83 -6.46 12.12
C ILE A 28 8.00 -5.99 12.98
N LEU A 29 7.88 -4.85 13.67
CA LEU A 29 8.91 -4.33 14.56
C LEU A 29 9.28 -5.32 15.67
N PHE A 30 8.26 -5.93 16.30
CA PHE A 30 8.48 -6.94 17.34
C PHE A 30 9.25 -8.15 16.80
N TRP A 31 8.86 -8.66 15.63
CA TRP A 31 9.54 -9.82 15.02
C TRP A 31 10.97 -9.48 14.60
N VAL A 32 11.20 -8.30 14.01
CA VAL A 32 12.54 -7.85 13.62
C VAL A 32 13.44 -7.69 14.84
N ALA A 33 12.95 -7.07 15.91
CA ALA A 33 13.71 -6.92 17.16
C ALA A 33 14.06 -8.28 17.77
N HIS A 34 13.11 -9.22 17.79
CA HIS A 34 13.34 -10.58 18.29
C HIS A 34 14.34 -11.35 17.42
N SER A 35 14.25 -11.22 16.10
CA SER A 35 15.17 -11.84 15.15
C SER A 35 16.59 -11.31 15.33
N LEU A 36 16.75 -9.99 15.46
CA LEU A 36 18.05 -9.35 15.68
C LEU A 36 18.66 -9.73 17.05
N TYR A 37 17.86 -9.68 18.12
CA TYR A 37 18.30 -10.07 19.46
C TYR A 37 18.75 -11.52 19.50
N SER A 38 17.95 -12.42 18.91
CA SER A 38 18.29 -13.83 18.80
C SER A 38 19.55 -14.09 17.96
N PHE A 39 19.81 -13.28 16.94
CA PHE A 39 21.00 -13.44 16.10
C PHE A 39 22.28 -13.01 16.82
N VAL A 40 22.20 -11.94 17.63
CA VAL A 40 23.34 -11.42 18.39
C VAL A 40 23.66 -12.28 19.61
N THR A 41 22.65 -12.83 20.28
CA THR A 41 22.81 -13.55 21.55
C THR A 41 23.07 -15.06 21.40
N ARG A 42 22.78 -15.66 20.24
CA ARG A 42 22.96 -17.11 20.02
C ARG A 42 24.30 -17.45 19.33
N ASP A 43 24.86 -18.57 19.74
CA ASP A 43 26.06 -19.18 19.15
C ASP A 43 25.85 -19.60 17.70
N GLU A 44 26.94 -19.63 16.92
CA GLU A 44 26.93 -19.79 15.46
C GLU A 44 26.20 -21.05 14.95
N GLN A 45 26.13 -22.10 15.76
CA GLN A 45 25.43 -23.36 15.42
C GLN A 45 23.90 -23.31 15.60
N GLU A 46 23.37 -22.38 16.40
CA GLU A 46 21.92 -22.25 16.67
C GLU A 46 21.28 -21.05 15.94
N ARG A 47 22.04 -20.38 15.06
CA ARG A 47 21.54 -19.22 14.32
C ARG A 47 20.54 -19.68 13.25
N ASP A 48 19.30 -19.27 13.42
CA ASP A 48 18.25 -19.46 12.42
C ASP A 48 18.40 -18.42 11.29
N TYR A 49 19.18 -18.79 10.28
CA TYR A 49 19.41 -17.99 9.07
C TYR A 49 18.11 -17.71 8.30
N THR A 50 17.13 -18.62 8.37
CA THR A 50 15.82 -18.48 7.72
C THR A 50 15.06 -17.29 8.31
N ASN A 51 14.99 -17.22 9.64
CA ASN A 51 14.33 -16.14 10.35
C ASN A 51 15.04 -14.79 10.15
N PHE A 52 16.37 -14.81 9.96
CA PHE A 52 17.11 -13.60 9.58
C PHE A 52 16.78 -13.13 8.16
N MET A 53 16.64 -14.06 7.19
CA MET A 53 16.32 -13.74 5.79
C MET A 53 14.92 -13.15 5.58
N ILE A 54 13.98 -13.36 6.50
CA ILE A 54 12.63 -12.76 6.44
C ILE A 54 12.72 -11.23 6.46
N PHE A 55 13.66 -10.65 7.21
CA PHE A 55 13.81 -9.20 7.31
C PHE A 55 14.18 -8.50 5.99
N PRO A 56 15.28 -8.87 5.30
CA PRO A 56 15.62 -8.26 4.01
C PRO A 56 14.54 -8.52 2.95
N PHE A 57 13.84 -9.66 3.00
CA PHE A 57 12.71 -9.93 2.11
C PHE A 57 11.55 -8.94 2.32
N LEU A 58 11.17 -8.67 3.56
CA LEU A 58 10.13 -7.69 3.90
C LEU A 58 10.53 -6.27 3.49
N LEU A 59 11.78 -5.88 3.72
CA LEU A 59 12.30 -4.59 3.28
C LEU A 59 12.26 -4.46 1.76
N PHE A 60 12.72 -5.49 1.04
CA PHE A 60 12.68 -5.51 -0.42
C PHE A 60 11.25 -5.35 -0.94
N HIS A 61 10.30 -6.04 -0.32
CA HIS A 61 8.88 -5.92 -0.67
C HIS A 61 8.37 -4.47 -0.50
N PHE A 62 8.72 -3.82 0.62
CA PHE A 62 8.35 -2.42 0.86
C PHE A 62 8.98 -1.48 -0.17
N PHE A 63 10.28 -1.63 -0.44
CA PHE A 63 10.99 -0.83 -1.44
C PHE A 63 10.41 -1.02 -2.84
N HIS A 64 10.13 -2.26 -3.23
CA HIS A 64 9.53 -2.58 -4.52
C HIS A 64 8.19 -1.89 -4.70
N ASN A 65 7.29 -1.99 -3.71
CA ASN A 65 5.99 -1.34 -3.76
C ASN A 65 6.11 0.18 -3.82
N GLN A 66 6.96 0.76 -2.97
CA GLN A 66 7.15 2.22 -2.95
C GLN A 66 7.79 2.73 -4.25
N PHE A 67 8.70 1.96 -4.84
CA PHE A 67 9.29 2.26 -6.14
C PHE A 67 8.24 2.30 -7.25
N TRP A 68 7.38 1.28 -7.34
CA TRP A 68 6.32 1.24 -8.35
C TRP A 68 5.28 2.35 -8.18
N ILE A 69 4.92 2.66 -6.93
CA ILE A 69 4.01 3.77 -6.62
C ILE A 69 4.61 5.10 -7.12
N ASN A 70 5.87 5.37 -6.80
CA ASN A 70 6.55 6.59 -7.24
C ASN A 70 6.71 6.66 -8.75
N TYR A 71 7.12 5.56 -9.38
CA TYR A 71 7.25 5.48 -10.83
C TYR A 71 5.92 5.73 -11.55
N SER A 72 4.84 5.12 -11.05
CA SER A 72 3.49 5.30 -11.59
C SER A 72 3.02 6.75 -11.46
N ARG A 73 3.23 7.38 -10.30
CA ARG A 73 2.91 8.81 -10.11
C ARG A 73 3.75 9.72 -11.00
N TYR A 74 5.05 9.44 -11.12
CA TYR A 74 5.95 10.19 -11.99
C TYR A 74 5.50 10.13 -13.46
N ARG A 75 5.12 8.93 -13.92
CA ARG A 75 4.56 8.68 -15.26
C ARG A 75 3.23 9.42 -15.49
N ILE A 76 2.35 9.48 -14.49
CA ILE A 76 1.07 10.21 -14.60
C ILE A 76 1.29 11.74 -14.57
N GLY A 77 2.20 12.23 -13.73
CA GLY A 77 2.46 13.67 -13.58
C GLY A 77 3.17 14.31 -14.77
N LYS A 78 4.14 13.62 -15.39
CA LYS A 78 4.89 14.11 -16.56
C LYS A 78 4.43 13.52 -17.90
N GLY A 79 3.59 12.49 -17.91
CA GLY A 79 3.16 11.80 -19.13
C GLY A 79 1.94 12.44 -19.81
N LYS A 80 1.60 11.92 -21.00
CA LYS A 80 0.42 12.34 -21.78
C LYS A 80 -0.91 12.07 -21.08
N ASN A 81 -0.95 11.10 -20.16
CA ASN A 81 -2.12 10.70 -19.38
C ASN A 81 -2.22 11.49 -18.05
N ARG A 82 -2.00 12.80 -18.11
CA ARG A 82 -2.13 13.66 -16.94
C ARG A 82 -3.60 13.72 -16.53
N ILE A 83 -3.89 13.35 -15.29
CA ILE A 83 -5.20 13.61 -14.71
C ILE A 83 -5.30 15.13 -14.55
N ILE A 84 -6.11 15.75 -15.41
CA ILE A 84 -6.40 17.18 -15.37
C ILE A 84 -7.81 17.28 -14.81
N ASP A 85 -7.96 18.02 -13.72
CA ASP A 85 -9.27 18.41 -13.21
C ASP A 85 -9.90 19.39 -14.21
N LYS A 86 -10.55 18.84 -15.23
CA LYS A 86 -11.37 19.60 -16.15
C LYS A 86 -12.77 19.70 -15.54
N PRO A 87 -13.36 20.90 -15.43
CA PRO A 87 -14.76 20.99 -15.08
C PRO A 87 -15.57 20.21 -16.11
N ILE A 88 -16.57 19.47 -15.64
CA ILE A 88 -17.52 18.77 -16.50
C ILE A 88 -18.22 19.84 -17.33
N LYS A 89 -17.91 19.92 -18.62
CA LYS A 89 -18.61 20.78 -19.55
C LYS A 89 -19.96 20.13 -19.81
N PHE A 90 -20.98 20.54 -19.07
CA PHE A 90 -22.34 20.29 -19.46
C PHE A 90 -22.63 21.20 -20.66
N ASP A 91 -22.60 20.64 -21.87
CA ASP A 91 -23.49 21.16 -22.91
C ASP A 91 -24.88 20.84 -22.39
N GLN A 92 -25.52 21.81 -21.74
CA GLN A 92 -26.95 21.77 -21.54
C GLN A 92 -27.57 21.76 -22.94
N VAL A 93 -27.85 20.56 -23.44
CA VAL A 93 -28.80 20.39 -24.54
C VAL A 93 -30.13 20.80 -23.94
N ASP A 94 -30.48 22.08 -24.06
CA ASP A 94 -31.80 22.60 -23.73
C ASP A 94 -32.83 21.72 -24.45
N ARG A 95 -33.42 20.78 -23.71
CA ARG A 95 -34.57 19.98 -24.16
C ARG A 95 -35.86 20.75 -23.89
N GLU A 96 -35.82 22.05 -24.13
CA GLU A 96 -36.92 22.99 -23.96
C GLU A 96 -37.11 23.73 -25.30
N SER A 97 -37.31 22.98 -26.37
CA SER A 97 -37.84 23.55 -27.60
C SER A 97 -38.74 22.54 -28.30
N ASN A 98 -40.03 22.88 -28.23
CA ASN A 98 -41.21 22.36 -28.93
C ASN A 98 -41.91 21.14 -28.32
#